data_AF-A0A534JQ52-F1
#
_entry.id   AF-A0A534JQ52-F1
#
_cell.length_a   1.000
_cell.length_b   1.000
_cell.length_c   1.000
_cell.angle_alpha   90.00
_cell.angle_beta   90.00
_cell.angle_gamma   90.00
#
_symmetry.space_group_name_H-M   'P 1'
#
loop_
_entity.id
_entity.type
_entity.pdbx_description
1 polymer ?
#
loop_
_entity_poly.entity_id
_entity_poly.type
_entity_poly.pdbx_seq_one_letter_code
_entity_poly.pdbx_strand_id
1 'polypeptide(L)' 'MPAHPSRRLAATFFVSLDGVVESPEKWSFPFWNDEIQKFKLDETFATDALLLGRVTYEGFAAAWPG' A
#
# COMPACT_ATOMS: atom_id res chain seq x y z
N MET A 1 -22.51 22.36 -14.70
CA MET A 1 -22.43 21.10 -13.92
C MET A 1 -21.85 21.45 -12.56
N PRO A 2 -22.48 21.08 -11.43
CA PRO A 2 -21.84 21.28 -10.13
C PRO A 2 -20.57 20.43 -10.07
N ALA A 3 -19.48 20.99 -9.55
CA ALA A 3 -18.24 20.25 -9.37
C ALA A 3 -18.49 19.10 -8.39
N HIS A 4 -18.15 17.87 -8.78
CA HIS A 4 -18.10 16.76 -7.84
C HIS A 4 -17.02 17.05 -6.79
N PRO A 5 -17.26 16.79 -5.50
CA PRO A 5 -16.22 16.94 -4.48
C PRO A 5 -15.02 16.07 -4.88
N SER A 6 -13.84 16.69 -4.99
CA SER A 6 -12.61 15.99 -5.34
C SER A 6 -12.21 15.06 -4.21
N ARG A 7 -12.03 13.77 -4.52
CA ARG A 7 -11.49 12.79 -3.57
C ARG A 7 -9.98 12.94 -3.49
N ARG A 8 -9.42 12.85 -2.29
CA ARG A 8 -7.96 12.83 -2.09
C ARG A 8 -7.43 11.46 -2.54
N LEU A 9 -6.44 11.47 -3.42
CA LEU A 9 -5.66 10.29 -3.77
C LEU A 9 -4.32 10.33 -3.01
N ALA A 10 -4.00 9.25 -2.32
CA ALA A 10 -2.70 9.04 -1.70
C ALA A 10 -2.01 7.85 -2.38
N ALA A 11 -0.69 7.90 -2.48
CA ALA A 11 0.13 6.81 -2.99
C ALA A 11 1.21 6.51 -1.95
N THR A 12 1.24 5.27 -1.47
CA THR A 12 2.24 4.82 -0.50
C THR A 12 2.74 3.43 -0.87
N PHE A 13 4.05 3.26 -0.76
CA PHE A 13 4.74 2.04 -1.17
C PHE A 13 6.11 2.00 -0.48
N PHE A 14 6.68 0.80 -0.36
CA PHE A 14 8.09 0.66 -0.02
C PHE A 14 8.93 1.03 -1.23
N VAL A 15 10.01 1.79 -1.01
CA VAL A 15 10.96 2.18 -2.06
C VAL A 15 12.37 2.14 -1.51
N SER A 16 13.32 1.63 -2.29
CA SER A 16 14.74 1.71 -1.97
C SER A 16 15.29 3.13 -2.17
N LEU A 17 16.51 3.39 -1.70
CA LEU A 17 17.14 4.70 -1.85
C LEU A 17 17.37 5.09 -3.34
N ASP A 18 17.60 4.10 -4.20
CA ASP A 18 17.77 4.26 -5.64
C ASP A 18 16.46 4.13 -6.45
N GLY A 19 15.30 4.07 -5.76
CA GLY A 19 13.98 4.18 -6.38
C GLY A 19 13.32 2.87 -6.82
N VAL A 20 13.85 1.72 -6.41
CA VAL A 20 13.26 0.40 -6.72
C VAL A 20 12.06 0.14 -5.81
N VAL A 21 10.93 -0.22 -6.44
CA VAL A 21 9.67 -0.59 -5.76
C VAL A 21 9.28 -2.05 -5.98
N GLU A 22 9.96 -2.75 -6.89
CA GLU A 22 9.64 -4.12 -7.26
C GLU A 22 10.05 -5.11 -6.16
N SER A 23 9.27 -6.18 -6.03
CA SER A 23 9.54 -7.32 -5.14
C SER A 23 9.92 -6.92 -3.69
N PRO A 24 9.16 -6.02 -3.02
CA PRO A 24 9.50 -5.56 -1.67
C PRO A 24 9.58 -6.72 -0.67
N GLU A 25 8.84 -7.81 -0.87
CA GLU A 25 8.90 -9.01 -0.05
C GLU A 25 10.30 -9.66 0.02
N LYS A 26 11.20 -9.33 -0.92
CA LYS A 26 12.58 -9.84 -0.94
C LYS A 26 13.58 -8.98 -0.19
N TRP A 27 13.26 -7.71 0.10
CA TRP A 27 14.24 -6.76 0.62
C TRP A 27 13.73 -5.85 1.73
N SER A 28 12.41 -5.67 1.89
CA SER A 28 11.85 -4.70 2.83
C SER A 28 11.74 -5.24 4.27
N PHE A 29 11.61 -6.56 4.45
CA PHE A 29 11.41 -7.18 5.76
C PHE A 29 12.49 -6.90 6.81
N PRO A 30 13.80 -6.85 6.49
CA PRO A 30 14.83 -6.45 7.44
C PRO A 30 14.65 -5.04 8.03
N PHE A 31 13.86 -4.18 7.38
CA PHE A 31 13.56 -2.82 7.83
C PHE A 31 12.19 -2.69 8.51
N TRP A 32 11.45 -3.80 8.64
CA TRP A 32 10.12 -3.80 9.26
C TRP A 32 10.21 -3.55 10.76
N ASN A 33 9.26 -2.78 11.28
CA ASN A 33 9.10 -2.54 12.71
C ASN A 33 7.62 -2.23 13.07
N ASP A 34 7.34 -2.12 14.36
CA ASP A 34 5.98 -1.88 14.88
C ASP A 34 5.38 -0.55 14.40
N GLU A 35 6.21 0.47 14.17
CA GLU A 35 5.76 1.77 13.69
C GLU A 35 5.27 1.71 12.23
N ILE A 36 6.03 1.04 11.36
CA ILE A 36 5.64 0.79 9.96
C ILE A 36 4.36 -0.04 9.92
N GLN A 37 4.27 -1.09 10.74
CA GLN A 37 3.07 -1.92 10.82
C GLN A 37 1.85 -1.08 11.21
N LYS A 38 1.98 -0.27 12.26
CA LYS A 38 0.91 0.61 12.73
C LYS A 38 0.49 1.60 11.65
N PHE A 39 1.44 2.27 11.01
CA PHE A 39 1.16 3.23 9.95
C PHE A 39 0.37 2.58 8.79
N LYS A 40 0.79 1.39 8.34
CA LYS A 40 0.15 0.68 7.23
C LYS A 40 -1.26 0.19 7.57
N LEU A 41 -1.48 -0.27 8.80
CA LEU A 41 -2.81 -0.62 9.28
C LEU A 41 -3.72 0.61 9.36
N ASP A 42 -3.27 1.69 10.02
CA ASP A 42 -4.05 2.92 10.19
C ASP A 42 -4.41 3.53 8.83
N GLU A 43 -3.48 3.55 7.87
CA GLU A 43 -3.70 4.00 6.49
C GLU A 43 -4.77 3.16 5.77
N THR A 44 -4.66 1.84 5.88
CA THR A 44 -5.60 0.92 5.23
C THR A 44 -7.02 1.12 5.76
N PHE A 45 -7.19 1.26 7.08
CA PHE A 45 -8.50 1.48 7.70
C PHE A 45 -9.06 2.90 7.53
N ALA A 46 -8.19 3.90 7.29
CA ALA A 46 -8.62 5.27 7.01
C ALA A 46 -9.06 5.48 5.55
N THR A 47 -8.86 4.50 4.67
CA THR A 47 -9.11 4.62 3.23
C THR A 47 -10.38 3.87 2.82
N ASP A 48 -11.24 4.53 2.05
CA ASP A 48 -12.50 3.93 1.57
C ASP A 48 -12.30 2.82 0.53
N ALA A 49 -11.22 2.89 -0.26
CA ALA A 49 -10.92 1.95 -1.33
C ALA A 49 -9.42 1.93 -1.70
N LEU A 50 -8.89 0.74 -2.04
CA LEU A 50 -7.55 0.57 -2.58
C LEU A 50 -7.57 0.48 -4.11
N LEU A 51 -6.71 1.23 -4.78
CA LEU A 51 -6.47 1.11 -6.23
C LEU A 51 -5.16 0.36 -6.46
N LEU A 52 -5.26 -0.88 -6.92
CA LEU A 52 -4.11 -1.76 -7.12
C LEU A 52 -4.02 -2.22 -8.57
N GLY A 53 -2.79 -2.38 -9.07
CA GLY A 53 -2.56 -3.12 -10.30
C GLY A 53 -2.86 -4.61 -10.11
N ARG A 54 -3.19 -5.31 -11.19
CA ARG A 54 -3.59 -6.74 -11.16
C ARG A 54 -2.60 -7.62 -10.39
N VAL A 55 -1.31 -7.52 -10.69
CA VAL A 55 -0.27 -8.36 -10.06
C VAL A 55 -0.16 -8.08 -8.56
N THR A 56 -0.24 -6.81 -8.14
CA THR A 56 -0.23 -6.43 -6.73
C THR A 56 -1.47 -6.95 -6.00
N TYR A 57 -2.65 -6.86 -6.62
CA TYR A 57 -3.88 -7.40 -6.05
C TYR A 57 -3.78 -8.92 -5.85
N GLU A 58 -3.32 -9.67 -6.84
CA GLU A 58 -3.15 -11.13 -6.75
C GLU A 58 -2.21 -11.52 -5.58
N GLY A 59 -1.11 -10.80 -5.40
CA GLY A 59 -0.19 -11.02 -4.28
C GLY A 59 -0.80 -10.73 -2.91
N PHE A 60 -1.55 -9.63 -2.78
CA PHE A 60 -2.20 -9.28 -1.50
C PHE A 60 -3.35 -10.22 -1.17
N ALA A 61 -4.18 -10.56 -2.16
CA ALA A 61 -5.31 -11.47 -1.99
C ALA A 61 -4.86 -12.87 -1.53
N ALA A 62 -3.69 -13.34 -1.98
CA ALA A 62 -3.12 -14.61 -1.53
C ALA A 62 -2.65 -14.60 -0.06
N ALA A 63 -2.36 -13.42 0.51
CA ALA A 63 -1.84 -13.27 1.87
C ALA A 63 -2.94 -13.09 2.92
N TRP A 64 -4.16 -12.69 2.53
CA TRP A 64 -5.28 -12.57 3.46
C TRP A 64 -6.02 -13.91 3.65
N PRO A 65 -6.37 -14.30 4.90
CA PRO A 65 -7.32 -15.36 5.13
C PRO A 65 -8.69 -14.86 4.63
N GLY A 66 -9.27 -15.58 3.67
CA GLY A 66 -10.57 -15.25 3.10
C GLY A 66 -11.70 -15.20 4.12
#